data_AF-A0A257CM35-F1
#
_entry.id   AF-A0A257CM35-F1
#
_cell.length_a   1.000
_cell.length_b   1.000
_cell.length_c   1.000
_cell.angle_alpha   90.00
_cell.angle_beta   90.00
_cell.angle_gamma   90.00
#
_symmetry.space_group_name_H-M   'P 1'
#
loop_
_entity.id
_entity.type
_entity.pdbx_description
1 polymer ?
#
loop_
_entity_poly.entity_id
_entity_poly.type
_entity_poly.pdbx_seq_one_letter_code
_entity_poly.pdbx_strand_id
1 'polypeptide(L)'
;MPRPAISILQVSTLLLCAIPQAWAQSDAEVSNQYYRYSNPQLEAACARMSPNSHASGLTDGAFVAVPFAGRTYYYQSDCYLELARRTADVAWCAKVRERKTLLGDGSSHTPASCQRMVAVLQESRARIQQSADRHAAAVQGVFKIESAHTTVLPTGDWLLLVKTTGSLPGRYRLQVDNSRDRIRLVTQELMLPQPAPLRYTLARKQVLGSSALPNIFPIAVSLTYVFPADSVYASQEQVKEHLSSIQNLTLSAQWSPAASLDGCMPNRPFRPWIVREKLLFW
;
A
#
# COMPACT_ATOMS: atom_id res chain seq x y z
N MET A 1 -59.56 -7.33 -55.04
CA MET A 1 -58.46 -8.27 -55.28
C MET A 1 -57.14 -7.58 -54.96
N PRO A 2 -56.41 -8.04 -53.92
CA PRO A 2 -55.08 -7.57 -53.56
C PRO A 2 -53.97 -8.55 -54.01
N ARG A 3 -52.71 -8.10 -53.84
CA ARG A 3 -51.38 -8.76 -53.97
C ARG A 3 -50.61 -8.41 -55.27
N PRO A 4 -49.24 -8.43 -55.30
CA PRO A 4 -48.28 -8.82 -54.23
C PRO A 4 -47.02 -7.91 -54.09
N ALA A 5 -46.18 -8.32 -53.13
CA ALA A 5 -44.72 -8.45 -53.22
C ALA A 5 -43.82 -7.39 -52.57
N ILE A 6 -43.01 -7.93 -51.67
CA ILE A 6 -41.93 -7.38 -50.86
C ILE A 6 -40.64 -7.29 -51.69
N SER A 7 -39.78 -6.31 -51.42
CA SER A 7 -38.31 -6.39 -51.58
C SER A 7 -37.70 -5.34 -50.65
N ILE A 8 -37.25 -5.72 -49.43
CA ILE A 8 -35.88 -6.15 -49.11
C ILE A 8 -34.84 -5.43 -49.98
N LEU A 9 -34.43 -4.24 -49.53
CA LEU A 9 -33.07 -3.70 -49.69
C LEU A 9 -33.04 -2.31 -49.04
N GLN A 10 -32.67 -2.25 -47.76
CA GLN A 10 -31.88 -1.16 -47.18
C GLN A 10 -31.51 -1.50 -45.73
N VAL A 11 -30.73 -2.57 -45.61
CA VAL A 11 -29.78 -2.75 -44.51
C VAL A 11 -28.42 -2.42 -45.11
N SER A 12 -27.60 -1.70 -44.33
CA SER A 12 -26.15 -1.46 -44.52
C SER A 12 -25.74 -0.05 -44.98
N THR A 13 -25.95 0.93 -44.11
CA THR A 13 -24.90 1.93 -43.84
C THR A 13 -25.01 2.43 -42.40
N LEU A 14 -24.74 1.50 -41.48
CA LEU A 14 -24.16 1.84 -40.18
C LEU A 14 -22.71 2.31 -40.44
N LEU A 15 -22.54 3.59 -40.73
CA LEU A 15 -21.27 4.30 -40.52
C LEU A 15 -21.43 5.03 -39.18
N LEU A 16 -21.04 4.42 -38.06
CA LEU A 16 -19.72 4.67 -37.45
C LEU A 16 -19.26 6.12 -37.61
N CYS A 17 -19.73 6.98 -36.70
CA CYS A 17 -18.98 8.11 -36.15
C CYS A 17 -19.62 8.57 -34.84
N ALA A 18 -19.86 7.63 -33.92
CA ALA A 18 -20.00 7.98 -32.52
C ALA A 18 -18.58 8.12 -31.94
N ILE A 19 -18.23 9.38 -31.64
CA ILE A 19 -17.33 9.95 -30.62
C ILE A 19 -16.49 11.08 -31.24
N PRO A 20 -17.02 12.31 -31.33
CA PRO A 20 -16.19 13.51 -31.35
C PRO A 20 -16.03 13.97 -29.90
N GLN A 21 -15.11 13.34 -29.17
CA GLN A 21 -14.52 13.95 -27.97
C GLN A 21 -13.00 13.82 -28.02
N ALA A 22 -12.42 13.98 -29.21
CA ALA A 22 -11.06 14.47 -29.32
C ALA A 22 -11.12 15.99 -29.09
N TRP A 23 -11.23 16.40 -27.83
CA TRP A 23 -10.92 17.78 -27.47
C TRP A 23 -9.51 18.04 -28.00
N ALA A 24 -9.37 19.05 -28.85
CA ALA A 24 -8.07 19.54 -29.27
C ALA A 24 -7.41 20.19 -28.04
N GLN A 25 -6.93 19.36 -27.12
CA GLN A 25 -6.16 19.79 -25.98
C GLN A 25 -4.85 20.34 -26.52
N SER A 26 -4.52 21.56 -26.12
CA SER A 26 -3.22 22.13 -26.46
C SER A 26 -2.11 21.26 -25.86
N ASP A 27 -0.95 21.20 -26.51
CA ASP A 27 0.21 20.45 -25.98
C ASP A 27 0.57 20.91 -24.55
N ALA A 28 0.34 22.19 -24.23
CA ALA A 28 0.50 22.74 -22.89
C ALA A 28 -0.48 22.14 -21.86
N GLU A 29 -1.74 21.94 -22.25
CA GLU A 29 -2.74 21.31 -21.38
C GLU A 29 -2.39 19.83 -21.11
N VAL A 30 -1.95 19.12 -22.14
CA VAL A 30 -1.47 17.73 -21.99
C VAL A 30 -0.24 17.68 -21.08
N SER A 31 0.69 18.64 -21.23
CA SER A 31 1.89 18.78 -20.41
C SER A 31 1.59 18.93 -18.92
N ASN A 32 0.50 19.62 -18.58
CA ASN A 32 0.07 19.83 -17.19
C ASN A 32 -0.67 18.62 -16.58
N GLN A 33 -0.92 17.57 -17.35
CA GLN A 33 -1.80 16.46 -16.95
C GLN A 33 -1.17 15.08 -17.16
N TYR A 34 0.16 14.96 -17.28
CA TYR A 34 0.81 13.66 -17.49
C TYR A 34 0.39 12.60 -16.48
N TYR A 35 0.13 12.98 -15.23
CA TYR A 35 -0.27 12.05 -14.15
C TYR A 35 -1.59 11.30 -14.43
N ARG A 36 -2.42 11.78 -15.36
CA ARG A 36 -3.70 11.15 -15.74
C ARG A 36 -3.54 10.01 -16.74
N TYR A 37 -2.40 9.95 -17.43
CA TYR A 37 -2.15 8.97 -18.48
C TYR A 37 -1.37 7.77 -17.94
N SER A 38 -1.81 6.56 -18.30
CA SER A 38 -0.95 5.37 -18.23
C SER A 38 0.24 5.50 -19.19
N ASN A 39 1.32 4.74 -19.00
CA ASN A 39 2.49 4.78 -19.87
C ASN A 39 2.18 4.66 -21.38
N PRO A 40 1.35 3.70 -21.87
CA PRO A 40 1.04 3.61 -23.30
C PRO A 40 0.18 4.78 -23.80
N GLN A 41 -0.71 5.32 -22.95
CA GLN A 41 -1.48 6.51 -23.31
C GLN A 41 -0.61 7.76 -23.38
N LEU A 42 0.39 7.87 -22.48
CA LEU A 42 1.35 8.96 -22.46
C LEU A 42 2.24 8.91 -23.70
N GLU A 43 2.74 7.73 -24.08
CA GLU A 43 3.49 7.53 -25.32
C GLU A 43 2.69 8.01 -26.54
N ALA A 44 1.44 7.57 -26.67
CA ALA A 44 0.56 8.02 -27.75
C ALA A 44 0.25 9.53 -27.69
N ALA A 45 0.23 10.14 -26.51
CA ALA A 45 0.10 11.58 -26.36
C ALA A 45 1.37 12.31 -26.83
N CYS A 46 2.56 11.88 -26.39
CA CYS A 46 3.83 12.47 -26.81
C CYS A 46 4.03 12.39 -28.34
N ALA A 47 3.63 11.28 -28.96
CA ALA A 47 3.71 11.11 -30.41
C ALA A 47 2.78 12.05 -31.21
N ARG A 48 1.65 12.46 -30.61
CA ARG A 48 0.67 13.38 -31.23
C ARG A 48 1.02 14.86 -31.01
N MET A 49 1.84 15.18 -30.02
CA MET A 49 2.28 16.55 -29.77
C MET A 49 3.05 17.12 -30.95
N SER A 50 2.88 18.42 -31.19
CA SER A 50 3.61 19.09 -32.26
C SER A 50 5.11 19.19 -31.90
N PRO A 51 6.02 18.80 -32.80
CA PRO A 51 7.46 18.87 -32.55
C PRO A 51 7.99 20.31 -32.44
N ASN A 52 7.18 21.30 -32.81
CA ASN A 52 7.53 22.72 -32.79
C ASN A 52 6.82 23.50 -31.67
N SER A 53 5.84 22.87 -31.01
CA SER A 53 5.12 23.46 -29.88
C SER A 53 6.03 23.48 -28.65
N HIS A 54 6.11 24.63 -27.98
CA HIS A 54 7.11 24.86 -26.96
C HIS A 54 6.65 25.81 -25.87
N ALA A 55 7.18 25.58 -24.67
CA ALA A 55 7.17 26.55 -23.60
C ALA A 55 8.32 27.56 -23.81
N SER A 56 7.99 28.84 -23.63
CA SER A 56 8.97 29.92 -23.61
C SER A 56 9.03 30.51 -22.21
N GLY A 57 10.25 30.69 -21.68
CA GLY A 57 10.51 31.13 -20.31
C GLY A 57 9.96 32.51 -19.93
N LEU A 58 9.35 33.24 -20.87
CA LEU A 58 8.65 34.50 -20.63
C LEU A 58 7.24 34.33 -20.05
N THR A 59 6.60 33.16 -20.23
CA THR A 59 5.17 32.96 -19.90
C THR A 59 4.90 31.87 -18.86
N ASP A 60 5.88 31.00 -18.55
CA ASP A 60 5.69 29.81 -17.69
C ASP A 60 5.95 30.08 -16.19
N GLY A 61 5.67 31.30 -15.71
CA GLY A 61 5.47 31.58 -14.28
C GLY A 61 6.69 31.88 -13.40
N ALA A 62 7.88 32.11 -13.95
CA ALA A 62 9.08 32.46 -13.17
C ALA A 62 9.42 33.96 -13.15
N PHE A 63 8.43 34.87 -13.22
CA PHE A 63 8.69 36.32 -13.23
C PHE A 63 9.36 36.82 -11.92
N VAL A 64 9.34 36.02 -10.85
CA VAL A 64 9.90 36.38 -9.53
C VAL A 64 11.17 35.57 -9.17
N ALA A 65 11.61 34.65 -10.04
CA ALA A 65 12.82 33.86 -9.80
C ALA A 65 13.89 34.19 -10.86
N VAL A 66 14.66 35.26 -10.58
CA VAL A 66 15.90 35.69 -11.24
C VAL A 66 15.72 36.29 -12.66
N PRO A 67 16.28 37.48 -12.96
CA PRO A 67 16.33 37.97 -14.32
C PRO A 67 17.30 37.08 -15.11
N PHE A 68 16.95 36.68 -16.33
CA PHE A 68 17.70 35.80 -17.23
C PHE A 68 17.59 34.29 -16.95
N ALA A 69 16.42 33.71 -17.28
CA ALA A 69 16.21 32.39 -17.92
C ALA A 69 15.01 31.63 -17.35
N GLY A 70 13.81 31.90 -17.88
CA GLY A 70 12.74 30.93 -17.74
C GLY A 70 13.06 29.66 -18.52
N ARG A 71 12.61 28.51 -18.02
CA ARG A 71 12.85 27.20 -18.65
C ARG A 71 12.26 27.19 -20.06
N THR A 72 13.01 26.70 -21.03
CA THR A 72 12.55 26.60 -22.42
C THR A 72 12.65 25.16 -22.90
N TYR A 73 11.53 24.61 -23.35
CA TYR A 73 11.48 23.21 -23.79
C TYR A 73 10.38 23.02 -24.84
N TYR A 74 10.54 22.02 -25.69
CA TYR A 74 9.42 21.52 -26.50
C TYR A 74 8.52 20.67 -25.62
N TYR A 75 7.19 20.85 -25.72
CA TYR A 75 6.25 20.04 -24.93
C TYR A 75 6.42 18.55 -25.21
N GLN A 76 6.70 18.20 -26.47
CA GLN A 76 7.03 16.83 -26.87
C GLN A 76 8.29 16.29 -26.17
N SER A 77 9.35 17.10 -26.04
CA SER A 77 10.58 16.70 -25.34
C SER A 77 10.32 16.45 -23.86
N ASP A 78 9.53 17.31 -23.22
CA ASP A 78 9.14 17.18 -21.83
C ASP A 78 8.27 15.92 -21.59
N CYS A 79 7.35 15.64 -22.51
CA CYS A 79 6.54 14.42 -22.49
C CYS A 79 7.39 13.15 -22.57
N TYR A 80 8.35 13.08 -23.50
CA TYR A 80 9.25 11.92 -23.60
C TYR A 80 10.21 11.81 -22.42
N LEU A 81 10.62 12.93 -21.82
CA LEU A 81 11.42 12.93 -20.59
C LEU A 81 10.62 12.37 -19.41
N GLU A 82 9.34 12.72 -19.28
CA GLU A 82 8.45 12.14 -18.28
C GLU A 82 8.23 10.63 -18.52
N LEU A 83 8.08 10.21 -19.78
CA LEU A 83 7.96 8.80 -20.13
C LEU A 83 9.24 8.03 -19.79
N ALA A 84 10.42 8.60 -20.09
CA ALA A 84 11.72 8.07 -19.71
C ALA A 84 11.84 7.94 -18.18
N ARG A 85 11.38 8.95 -17.43
CA ARG A 85 11.38 8.96 -15.96
C ARG A 85 10.49 7.86 -15.37
N ARG A 86 9.27 7.68 -15.90
CA ARG A 86 8.32 6.68 -15.43
C ARG A 86 8.81 5.26 -15.69
N THR A 87 9.24 5.01 -16.91
CA THR A 87 9.70 3.69 -17.35
C THR A 87 11.12 3.37 -16.89
N ALA A 88 11.92 4.40 -16.58
CA ALA A 88 13.38 4.32 -16.44
C ALA A 88 14.04 3.69 -17.67
N ASP A 89 13.56 4.05 -18.86
CA ASP A 89 14.07 3.56 -20.14
C ASP A 89 14.76 4.69 -20.92
N VAL A 90 16.03 4.45 -21.27
CA VAL A 90 16.90 5.36 -22.01
C VAL A 90 16.49 5.50 -23.48
N ALA A 91 15.72 4.56 -24.05
CA ALA A 91 15.28 4.62 -25.43
C ALA A 91 14.47 5.90 -25.73
N TRP A 92 13.68 6.36 -24.75
CA TRP A 92 12.90 7.60 -24.85
C TRP A 92 13.78 8.86 -24.90
N CYS A 93 14.99 8.82 -24.33
CA CYS A 93 15.89 9.97 -24.32
C CYS A 93 16.36 10.37 -25.74
N ALA A 94 16.32 9.45 -26.71
CA ALA A 94 16.62 9.75 -28.11
C ALA A 94 15.57 10.66 -28.76
N LYS A 95 14.36 10.75 -28.19
CA LYS A 95 13.27 11.61 -28.66
C LYS A 95 13.27 13.00 -28.01
N VAL A 96 14.09 13.21 -26.99
CA VAL A 96 14.22 14.50 -26.28
C VAL A 96 15.09 15.44 -27.11
N ARG A 97 14.60 16.65 -27.36
CA ARG A 97 15.33 17.70 -28.08
C ARG A 97 15.45 18.94 -27.22
N GLU A 98 16.66 19.48 -27.20
CA GLU A 98 16.95 20.75 -26.56
C GLU A 98 16.36 21.89 -27.37
N ARG A 99 15.72 22.84 -26.67
CA ARG A 99 15.36 24.13 -27.25
C ARG A 99 16.37 25.17 -26.77
N LYS A 100 17.23 25.62 -27.68
CA LYS A 100 18.17 26.72 -27.41
C LYS A 100 17.48 28.05 -27.66
N THR A 101 17.52 28.95 -26.68
CA THR A 101 17.05 30.32 -26.86
C THR A 101 18.07 31.30 -26.30
N LEU A 102 18.08 32.53 -26.81
CA LEU A 102 19.06 33.55 -26.40
C LEU A 102 18.96 33.93 -24.91
N LEU A 103 17.77 33.77 -24.31
CA LEU A 103 17.45 34.25 -22.97
C LEU A 103 16.88 33.16 -22.05
N GLY A 104 16.85 31.90 -22.47
CA GLY A 104 16.20 30.81 -21.75
C GLY A 104 17.04 29.53 -21.74
N ASP A 105 16.97 28.82 -20.63
CA ASP A 105 17.74 27.60 -20.38
C ASP A 105 16.93 26.36 -20.74
N GLY A 106 17.36 25.67 -21.80
CA GLY A 106 16.83 24.37 -22.24
C GLY A 106 17.71 23.18 -21.86
N SER A 107 18.79 23.39 -21.11
CA SER A 107 19.80 22.36 -20.82
C SER A 107 19.24 21.15 -20.06
N SER A 108 18.14 21.36 -19.33
CA SER A 108 17.43 20.30 -18.61
C SER A 108 16.68 19.32 -19.52
N HIS A 109 16.32 19.72 -20.75
CA HIS A 109 15.62 18.91 -21.76
C HIS A 109 16.53 18.50 -22.92
N THR A 110 17.68 17.93 -22.58
CA THR A 110 18.65 17.35 -23.54
C THR A 110 18.65 15.82 -23.45
N PRO A 111 19.03 15.08 -24.52
CA PRO A 111 19.25 13.63 -24.44
C PRO A 111 20.20 13.23 -23.31
N ALA A 112 21.29 13.99 -23.12
CA ALA A 112 22.28 13.74 -22.09
C ALA A 112 21.75 14.00 -20.66
N SER A 113 20.91 15.02 -20.46
CA SER A 113 20.21 15.25 -19.19
C SER A 113 19.25 14.10 -18.88
N CYS A 114 18.45 13.67 -19.87
CA CYS A 114 17.54 12.54 -19.75
C CYS A 114 18.28 11.24 -19.39
N GLN A 115 19.37 10.91 -20.08
CA GLN A 115 20.16 9.71 -19.79
C GLN A 115 20.72 9.71 -18.38
N ARG A 116 21.26 10.85 -17.90
CA ARG A 116 21.73 10.98 -16.51
C ARG A 116 20.62 10.76 -15.50
N MET A 117 19.43 11.33 -15.74
CA MET A 117 18.27 11.13 -14.89
C MET A 117 17.86 9.65 -14.83
N VAL A 118 17.76 8.99 -15.99
CA VAL A 118 17.40 7.57 -16.06
C VAL A 118 18.45 6.71 -15.33
N ALA A 119 19.74 6.98 -15.51
CA ALA A 119 20.80 6.25 -14.81
C ALA A 119 20.68 6.38 -13.28
N VAL A 120 20.44 7.60 -12.77
CA VAL A 120 20.22 7.82 -11.33
C VAL A 120 18.98 7.07 -10.83
N LEU A 121 17.89 7.06 -11.60
CA LEU A 121 16.67 6.33 -11.25
C LEU A 121 16.88 4.81 -11.23
N GLN A 122 17.61 4.26 -12.20
CA GLN A 122 17.93 2.84 -12.25
C GLN A 122 18.81 2.43 -11.06
N GLU A 123 19.84 3.20 -10.75
CA GLU A 123 20.69 2.97 -9.57
C GLU A 123 19.89 3.06 -8.26
N SER A 124 19.02 4.07 -8.14
CA SER A 124 18.13 4.22 -6.98
C SER A 124 17.19 3.01 -6.83
N ARG A 125 16.52 2.58 -7.92
CA ARG A 125 15.64 1.40 -7.91
C ARG A 125 16.42 0.13 -7.55
N ALA A 126 17.61 -0.06 -8.11
CA ALA A 126 18.46 -1.20 -7.78
C ALA A 126 18.86 -1.21 -6.30
N ARG A 127 19.25 -0.06 -5.73
CA ARG A 127 19.56 0.07 -4.30
C ARG A 127 18.36 -0.24 -3.41
N ILE A 128 17.18 0.30 -3.75
CA ILE A 128 15.94 0.03 -3.00
C ILE A 128 15.59 -1.45 -3.06
N GLN A 129 15.62 -2.05 -4.25
CA GLN A 129 15.34 -3.47 -4.42
C GLN A 129 16.33 -4.33 -3.63
N GLN A 130 17.63 -4.06 -3.74
CA GLN A 130 18.64 -4.79 -3.01
C GLN A 130 18.47 -4.65 -1.48
N SER A 131 18.07 -3.48 -0.99
CA SER A 131 17.77 -3.28 0.43
C SER A 131 16.52 -4.05 0.86
N ALA A 132 15.49 -4.07 0.02
CA ALA A 132 14.26 -4.81 0.27
C ALA A 132 14.54 -6.33 0.30
N ASP A 133 15.33 -6.84 -0.65
CA ASP A 133 15.73 -8.24 -0.72
C ASP A 133 16.56 -8.64 0.50
N ARG A 134 17.54 -7.82 0.90
CA ARG A 134 18.31 -8.03 2.13
C ARG A 134 17.42 -8.07 3.36
N HIS A 135 16.47 -7.15 3.46
CA HIS A 135 15.52 -7.13 4.58
C HIS A 135 14.64 -8.39 4.56
N ALA A 136 14.09 -8.76 3.41
CA ALA A 136 13.25 -9.94 3.27
C ALA A 136 13.99 -11.22 3.69
N ALA A 137 15.26 -11.35 3.31
CA ALA A 137 16.14 -12.43 3.76
C ALA A 137 16.40 -12.38 5.27
N ALA A 138 16.64 -11.19 5.84
CA ALA A 138 16.91 -11.02 7.27
C ALA A 138 15.71 -11.38 8.16
N VAL A 139 14.47 -11.24 7.64
CA VAL A 139 13.24 -11.61 8.36
C VAL A 139 12.65 -12.93 7.86
N GLN A 140 13.38 -13.67 7.02
CA GLN A 140 12.89 -14.94 6.53
C GLN A 140 12.76 -15.94 7.69
N GLY A 141 11.57 -16.51 7.86
CA GLY A 141 11.29 -17.47 8.92
C GLY A 141 11.04 -16.86 10.30
N VAL A 142 10.88 -15.53 10.43
CA VAL A 142 10.45 -14.91 11.70
C VAL A 142 9.24 -15.62 12.30
N PHE A 143 9.25 -15.77 13.62
CA PHE A 143 8.08 -16.30 14.33
C PHE A 143 6.87 -15.38 14.12
N LYS A 144 5.75 -15.99 13.80
CA LYS A 144 4.43 -15.38 13.63
C LYS A 144 3.45 -16.01 14.60
N ILE A 145 2.38 -15.29 14.91
CA ILE A 145 1.22 -15.81 15.63
C ILE A 145 0.44 -16.70 14.66
N GLU A 146 0.41 -18.00 14.93
CA GLU A 146 -0.41 -18.96 14.18
C GLU A 146 -1.88 -18.86 14.62
N SER A 147 -2.09 -18.78 15.94
CA SER A 147 -3.42 -18.62 16.53
C SER A 147 -3.31 -17.96 17.89
N ALA A 148 -4.37 -17.26 18.27
CA ALA A 148 -4.54 -16.74 19.62
C ALA A 148 -5.97 -16.99 20.07
N HIS A 149 -6.14 -17.53 21.27
CA HIS A 149 -7.45 -17.87 21.82
C HIS A 149 -7.53 -17.48 23.29
N THR A 150 -8.73 -17.16 23.74
CA THR A 150 -8.98 -16.80 25.13
C THR A 150 -10.01 -17.72 25.76
N THR A 151 -9.74 -18.16 26.99
CA THR A 151 -10.68 -18.90 27.82
C THR A 151 -10.94 -18.13 29.10
N VAL A 152 -12.20 -18.01 29.51
CA VAL A 152 -12.56 -17.39 30.80
C VAL A 152 -12.17 -18.34 31.93
N LEU A 153 -11.42 -17.83 32.90
CA LEU A 153 -11.02 -18.56 34.11
C LEU A 153 -12.14 -18.52 35.16
N PRO A 154 -12.15 -19.45 36.15
CA PRO A 154 -13.12 -19.43 37.24
C PRO A 154 -13.13 -18.11 38.05
N THR A 155 -12.00 -17.40 38.09
CA THR A 155 -11.87 -16.07 38.72
C THR A 155 -12.58 -14.95 37.94
N GLY A 156 -13.02 -15.22 36.71
CA GLY A 156 -13.58 -14.23 35.79
C GLY A 156 -12.55 -13.49 34.93
N ASP A 157 -11.25 -13.77 35.12
CA ASP A 157 -10.15 -13.32 34.26
C ASP A 157 -10.12 -14.10 32.95
N TRP A 158 -9.31 -13.67 31.98
CA TRP A 158 -9.11 -14.41 30.73
C TRP A 158 -7.71 -15.02 30.67
N LEU A 159 -7.62 -16.30 30.32
CA LEU A 159 -6.36 -16.92 29.91
C LEU A 159 -6.23 -16.77 28.39
N LEU A 160 -5.23 -16.01 27.95
CA LEU A 160 -4.82 -15.89 26.56
C LEU A 160 -3.73 -16.93 26.26
N LEU A 161 -4.00 -17.79 25.28
CA LEU A 161 -3.05 -18.73 24.70
C LEU A 161 -2.67 -18.25 23.30
N VAL A 162 -1.38 -17.99 23.08
CA VAL A 162 -0.82 -17.60 21.78
C VAL A 162 0.06 -18.73 21.28
N LYS A 163 -0.25 -19.30 20.12
CA LYS A 163 0.61 -20.27 19.44
C LYS A 163 1.42 -19.56 18.37
N THR A 164 2.71 -19.84 18.35
CA THR A 164 3.62 -19.28 17.35
C THR A 164 4.07 -20.34 16.36
N THR A 165 4.39 -19.90 15.14
CA THR A 165 4.99 -20.72 14.08
C THR A 165 6.13 -19.95 13.43
N GLY A 166 7.18 -20.63 12.99
CA GLY A 166 8.39 -20.01 12.45
C GLY A 166 9.64 -20.79 12.82
N SER A 167 10.78 -20.29 12.37
CA SER A 167 12.07 -20.98 12.48
C SER A 167 13.25 -20.07 12.77
N LEU A 168 13.08 -18.74 12.76
CA LEU A 168 14.17 -17.81 13.00
C LEU A 168 14.30 -17.52 14.51
N PRO A 169 15.31 -18.09 15.19
CA PRO A 169 15.51 -17.83 16.60
C PRO A 169 15.93 -16.38 16.85
N GLY A 170 15.54 -15.84 17.99
CA GLY A 170 16.00 -14.52 18.41
C GLY A 170 15.11 -13.85 19.44
N ARG A 171 15.29 -12.54 19.55
CA ARG A 171 14.52 -11.68 20.45
C ARG A 171 13.22 -11.27 19.78
N TYR A 172 12.12 -11.50 20.48
CA TYR A 172 10.80 -11.07 20.08
C TYR A 172 10.18 -10.23 21.19
N ARG A 173 9.29 -9.33 20.83
CA ARG A 173 8.43 -8.60 21.75
C ARG A 173 6.99 -8.97 21.45
N LEU A 174 6.29 -9.51 22.44
CA LEU A 174 4.85 -9.74 22.38
C LEU A 174 4.15 -8.60 23.11
N GLN A 175 3.15 -8.02 22.46
CA GLN A 175 2.29 -7.01 23.07
C GLN A 175 0.83 -7.43 22.93
N VAL A 176 0.07 -7.18 24.00
CA VAL A 176 -1.38 -7.37 24.02
C VAL A 176 -1.98 -6.04 24.39
N ASP A 177 -2.72 -5.45 23.46
CA ASP A 177 -3.32 -4.14 23.63
C ASP A 177 -4.84 -4.26 23.53
N ASN A 178 -5.57 -3.56 24.41
CA ASN A 178 -6.99 -3.29 24.22
C ASN A 178 -7.11 -2.15 23.19
N SER A 179 -7.56 -2.48 21.98
CA SER A 179 -7.60 -1.56 20.85
C SER A 179 -8.60 -0.42 21.02
N ARG A 180 -9.65 -0.62 21.83
CA ARG A 180 -10.68 0.39 22.10
C ARG A 180 -10.11 1.52 22.93
N ASP A 181 -9.45 1.17 24.03
CA ASP A 181 -9.00 2.11 25.05
C ASP A 181 -7.50 2.46 24.90
N ARG A 182 -6.82 1.83 23.94
CA ARG A 182 -5.36 1.94 23.69
C ARG A 182 -4.53 1.63 24.95
N ILE A 183 -5.02 0.71 25.76
CA ILE A 183 -4.36 0.28 26.98
C ILE A 183 -3.51 -0.95 26.67
N ARG A 184 -2.25 -0.89 27.09
CA ARG A 184 -1.34 -2.04 27.03
C ARG A 184 -1.60 -2.96 28.21
N LEU A 185 -2.07 -4.17 27.91
CA LEU A 185 -2.38 -5.20 28.90
C LEU A 185 -1.14 -6.04 29.21
N VAL A 186 -0.37 -6.39 28.17
CA VAL A 186 0.86 -7.17 28.30
C VAL A 186 1.92 -6.58 27.40
N THR A 187 3.15 -6.52 27.90
CA THR A 187 4.35 -6.36 27.08
C THR A 187 5.43 -7.26 27.64
N GLN A 188 5.97 -8.13 26.80
CA GLN A 188 7.03 -9.04 27.21
C GLN A 188 8.06 -9.16 26.09
N GLU A 189 9.34 -9.11 26.46
CA GLU A 189 10.41 -9.55 25.58
C GLU A 189 10.71 -11.03 25.84
N LEU A 190 10.80 -11.82 24.78
CA LEU A 190 10.95 -13.26 24.80
C LEU A 190 12.06 -13.68 23.85
N MET A 191 12.83 -14.68 24.27
CA MET A 191 13.72 -15.43 23.39
C MET A 191 12.95 -16.64 22.87
N LEU A 192 12.72 -16.70 21.56
CA LEU A 192 12.06 -17.83 20.91
C LEU A 192 13.10 -18.68 20.19
N PRO A 193 13.52 -19.83 20.73
CA PRO A 193 14.40 -20.76 20.03
C PRO A 193 13.63 -21.71 19.10
N GLN A 194 12.34 -21.95 19.38
CA GLN A 194 11.46 -22.87 18.65
C GLN A 194 9.99 -22.47 18.85
N PRO A 195 9.04 -22.98 18.03
CA PRO A 195 7.62 -22.77 18.22
C PRO A 195 7.18 -23.19 19.63
N ALA A 196 6.45 -22.33 20.34
CA ALA A 196 5.99 -22.62 21.69
C ALA A 196 4.67 -21.90 22.01
N PRO A 197 3.77 -22.52 22.78
CA PRO A 197 2.58 -21.84 23.28
C PRO A 197 2.97 -20.86 24.39
N LEU A 198 2.57 -19.61 24.24
CA LEU A 198 2.72 -18.55 25.24
C LEU A 198 1.37 -18.38 25.97
N ARG A 199 1.43 -18.18 27.30
CA ARG A 199 0.25 -18.12 28.16
C ARG A 199 0.27 -16.85 28.99
N TYR A 200 -0.83 -16.10 28.96
CA TYR A 200 -0.99 -14.84 29.69
C TYR A 200 -2.34 -14.80 30.39
N THR A 201 -2.36 -14.39 31.65
CA THR A 201 -3.61 -14.09 32.35
C THR A 201 -3.91 -12.60 32.20
N LEU A 202 -5.01 -12.27 31.53
CA LEU A 202 -5.52 -10.92 31.37
C LEU A 202 -6.52 -10.64 32.50
N ALA A 203 -6.11 -9.80 33.44
CA ALA A 203 -6.93 -9.48 34.60
C ALA A 203 -8.20 -8.75 34.18
N ARG A 204 -9.35 -9.18 34.70
CA ARG A 204 -10.65 -8.64 34.30
C ARG A 204 -10.71 -7.13 34.45
N LYS A 205 -10.24 -6.62 35.58
CA LYS A 205 -10.21 -5.18 35.88
C LYS A 205 -9.37 -4.37 34.90
N GLN A 206 -8.26 -4.91 34.38
CA GLN A 206 -7.40 -4.21 33.42
C GLN A 206 -8.03 -4.14 32.03
N VAL A 207 -8.70 -5.22 31.60
CA VAL A 207 -9.39 -5.25 30.30
C VAL A 207 -10.62 -4.35 30.30
N LEU A 208 -11.43 -4.40 31.36
CA LEU A 208 -12.64 -3.57 31.48
C LEU A 208 -12.32 -2.07 31.66
N GLY A 209 -11.17 -1.75 32.24
CA GLY A 209 -10.80 -0.39 32.59
C GLY A 209 -11.86 0.27 33.45
N SER A 210 -12.28 1.48 33.06
CA SER A 210 -13.34 2.27 33.70
C SER A 210 -14.70 2.19 32.97
N SER A 211 -14.85 1.30 31.98
CA SER A 211 -15.98 1.33 31.05
C SER A 211 -17.27 0.76 31.62
N ALA A 212 -18.37 1.51 31.50
CA ALA A 212 -19.73 1.07 31.83
C ALA A 212 -20.52 0.52 30.61
N LEU A 213 -19.89 0.46 29.42
CA LEU A 213 -20.51 0.18 28.12
C LEU A 213 -19.75 -0.92 27.36
N PRO A 214 -20.42 -1.57 26.40
CA PRO A 214 -20.80 -2.98 26.41
C PRO A 214 -19.66 -3.97 26.68
N ASN A 215 -20.07 -5.20 27.07
CA ASN A 215 -19.26 -6.37 27.41
C ASN A 215 -18.31 -6.90 26.30
N ILE A 216 -17.93 -6.10 25.30
CA ILE A 216 -17.14 -6.52 24.15
C ILE A 216 -15.85 -5.70 24.09
N PHE A 217 -14.71 -6.36 24.22
CA PHE A 217 -13.39 -5.74 24.29
C PHE A 217 -12.50 -6.24 23.15
N PRO A 218 -12.22 -5.40 22.13
CA PRO A 218 -11.31 -5.78 21.05
C PRO A 218 -9.87 -5.79 21.56
N ILE A 219 -9.19 -6.90 21.36
CA ILE A 219 -7.80 -7.13 21.75
C ILE A 219 -6.96 -7.34 20.50
N ALA A 220 -5.82 -6.67 20.42
CA ALA A 220 -4.79 -6.93 19.43
C ALA A 220 -3.61 -7.61 20.12
N VAL A 221 -3.19 -8.77 19.60
CA VAL A 221 -1.95 -9.45 19.99
C VAL A 221 -0.96 -9.23 18.87
N SER A 222 0.15 -8.57 19.15
CA SER A 222 1.22 -8.35 18.18
C SER A 222 2.49 -9.10 18.60
N LEU A 223 3.22 -9.56 17.60
CA LEU A 223 4.54 -10.15 17.76
C LEU A 223 5.51 -9.38 16.86
N THR A 224 6.61 -8.93 17.44
CA THR A 224 7.61 -8.10 16.78
C THR A 224 8.98 -8.74 16.96
N TYR A 225 9.70 -8.97 15.87
CA TYR A 225 11.10 -9.38 15.90
C TYR A 225 11.98 -8.18 16.19
N VAL A 226 12.88 -8.31 17.18
CA VAL A 226 13.85 -7.27 17.53
C VAL A 226 15.18 -7.68 16.93
N PHE A 227 15.70 -6.85 16.01
CA PHE A 227 16.96 -7.17 15.35
C PHE A 227 18.11 -7.22 16.38
N PRO A 228 19.05 -8.17 16.23
CA PRO A 228 20.27 -8.20 17.04
C PRO A 228 21.05 -6.89 16.95
N ALA A 229 21.69 -6.48 18.05
CA ALA A 229 22.39 -5.19 18.13
C ALA A 229 23.60 -5.07 17.17
N ASP A 230 24.15 -6.22 16.76
CA ASP A 230 25.24 -6.37 15.79
C ASP A 230 24.75 -6.44 14.33
N SER A 231 23.43 -6.44 14.10
CA SER A 231 22.87 -6.43 12.76
C SER A 231 23.03 -5.06 12.09
N VAL A 232 23.12 -5.06 10.75
CA VAL A 232 23.12 -3.84 9.92
C VAL A 232 21.85 -2.98 10.13
N TYR A 233 20.78 -3.59 10.65
CA TYR A 233 19.50 -2.93 10.93
C TYR A 233 19.46 -2.25 12.30
N ALA A 234 20.29 -2.64 13.26
CA ALA A 234 20.30 -2.04 14.60
C ALA A 234 20.81 -0.59 14.60
N SER A 235 21.67 -0.22 13.65
CA SER A 235 22.20 1.13 13.47
C SER A 235 21.28 2.03 12.62
N GLN A 236 20.30 1.46 11.92
CA GLN A 236 19.30 2.24 11.20
C GLN A 236 18.21 2.68 12.19
N GLU A 237 18.15 3.99 12.49
CA GLU A 237 17.13 4.55 13.39
C GLU A 237 15.69 4.16 13.00
N GLN A 238 15.46 3.85 11.73
CA GLN A 238 14.15 3.56 11.17
C GLN A 238 13.73 2.09 11.23
N VAL A 239 14.64 1.12 11.39
CA VAL A 239 14.33 -0.33 11.26
C VAL A 239 14.98 -1.15 12.38
N LYS A 240 14.73 -0.79 13.63
CA LYS A 240 15.20 -1.57 14.79
C LYS A 240 14.38 -2.83 15.06
N GLU A 241 13.16 -2.86 14.54
CA GLU A 241 12.16 -3.88 14.84
C GLU A 241 11.35 -4.20 13.59
N HIS A 242 10.92 -5.47 13.46
CA HIS A 242 10.06 -5.94 12.39
C HIS A 242 8.77 -6.53 12.98
N LEU A 243 7.63 -5.91 12.70
CA LEU A 243 6.32 -6.47 13.06
C LEU A 243 6.08 -7.75 12.26
N SER A 244 6.11 -8.91 12.93
CA SER A 244 6.00 -10.20 12.25
C SER A 244 4.55 -10.63 12.03
N SER A 245 3.65 -10.31 12.98
CA SER A 245 2.22 -10.63 12.89
C SER A 245 1.38 -9.87 13.91
N ILE A 246 0.11 -9.66 13.58
CA ILE A 246 -0.93 -9.18 14.50
C ILE A 246 -2.14 -10.09 14.38
N GLN A 247 -2.69 -10.51 15.52
CA GLN A 247 -3.95 -11.23 15.61
C GLN A 247 -4.94 -10.41 16.42
N ASN A 248 -6.11 -10.14 15.84
CA ASN A 248 -7.21 -9.47 16.53
C ASN A 248 -8.19 -10.49 17.11
N LEU A 249 -8.65 -10.20 18.32
CA LEU A 249 -9.57 -11.02 19.11
C LEU A 249 -10.63 -10.12 19.75
N THR A 250 -11.70 -10.75 20.21
CA THR A 250 -12.76 -10.04 20.93
C THR A 250 -13.07 -10.78 22.21
N LEU A 251 -12.94 -10.12 23.35
CA LEU A 251 -13.31 -10.67 24.65
C LEU A 251 -14.75 -10.29 24.97
N SER A 252 -15.52 -11.27 25.44
CA SER A 252 -16.85 -11.03 26.00
C SER A 252 -16.79 -11.13 27.52
N ALA A 253 -17.39 -10.15 28.20
CA ALA A 253 -17.56 -10.15 29.65
C ALA A 253 -18.82 -10.89 30.14
N GLN A 254 -19.61 -11.50 29.24
CA GLN A 254 -20.73 -12.37 29.64
C GLN A 254 -20.20 -13.61 30.39
N TRP A 255 -20.35 -13.58 31.70
CA TRP A 255 -20.12 -14.74 32.55
C TRP A 255 -21.41 -15.57 32.55
N SER A 256 -21.42 -16.72 31.89
CA SER A 256 -22.41 -17.76 32.14
C SER A 256 -21.77 -18.77 33.10
N PRO A 257 -22.13 -18.78 34.39
CA PRO A 257 -21.82 -19.93 35.22
C PRO A 257 -22.55 -21.12 34.62
N ALA A 258 -21.80 -22.11 34.13
CA ALA A 258 -22.41 -23.38 33.76
C ALA A 258 -22.97 -24.03 35.03
N ALA A 259 -24.30 -24.14 35.05
CA ALA A 259 -25.08 -25.24 35.63
C ALA A 259 -24.74 -25.64 37.09
N SER A 260 -25.27 -24.87 38.03
CA SER A 260 -25.97 -25.45 39.18
C SER A 260 -27.46 -25.43 38.83
N LEU A 261 -27.97 -26.49 38.23
CA LEU A 261 -29.40 -26.72 38.05
C LEU A 261 -29.67 -28.22 38.22
N ASP A 262 -29.85 -28.61 39.48
CA ASP A 262 -31.07 -29.35 39.82
C ASP A 262 -32.26 -28.55 39.26
N GLY A 263 -33.06 -29.15 38.39
CA GLY A 263 -34.36 -28.60 37.98
C GLY A 263 -34.55 -28.35 36.49
N CYS A 264 -35.07 -29.39 35.83
CA CYS A 264 -36.13 -29.38 34.81
C CYS A 264 -36.14 -28.36 33.65
N MET A 265 -36.02 -28.92 32.42
CA MET A 265 -36.69 -28.57 31.14
C MET A 265 -36.20 -27.36 30.30
N PRO A 266 -36.48 -27.32 28.97
CA PRO A 266 -36.08 -28.28 27.95
C PRO A 266 -35.33 -27.63 26.76
N ASN A 267 -34.57 -28.48 26.06
CA ASN A 267 -33.98 -28.33 24.73
C ASN A 267 -34.38 -27.08 23.90
N ARG A 268 -33.39 -26.20 23.66
CA ARG A 268 -33.30 -25.44 22.41
C ARG A 268 -31.96 -25.72 21.73
N PRO A 269 -31.93 -26.10 20.45
CA PRO A 269 -30.69 -26.40 19.75
C PRO A 269 -29.92 -25.10 19.50
N PHE A 270 -28.74 -24.97 20.11
CA PHE A 270 -27.75 -23.96 19.75
C PHE A 270 -27.25 -24.24 18.32
N ARG A 271 -27.47 -23.29 17.40
CA ARG A 271 -26.82 -23.27 16.08
C ARG A 271 -25.45 -22.61 16.22
N PRO A 272 -24.34 -23.22 15.75
CA PRO A 272 -23.04 -22.57 15.72
C PRO A 272 -23.04 -21.52 14.60
N TRP A 273 -22.74 -20.27 14.95
CA TRP A 273 -22.43 -19.24 13.96
C TRP A 273 -20.97 -19.41 13.52
N ILE A 274 -20.81 -19.81 12.26
CA ILE A 274 -19.55 -19.84 11.54
C ILE A 274 -19.03 -18.39 11.42
N VAL A 275 -17.90 -18.10 12.05
CA VAL A 275 -17.17 -16.84 11.85
C VAL A 275 -16.37 -16.98 10.56
N ARG A 276 -16.77 -16.21 9.53
CA ARG A 276 -16.00 -16.07 8.29
C ARG A 276 -14.74 -15.23 8.54
N GLU A 277 -13.59 -15.79 8.21
CA GLU A 277 -12.35 -15.05 7.99
C GLU A 277 -12.56 -13.97 6.93
N LYS A 278 -12.16 -12.74 7.26
CA LYS A 278 -11.78 -11.74 6.26
C LYS A 278 -10.32 -11.37 6.52
N LEU A 279 -9.45 -11.99 5.73
CA LEU A 279 -8.12 -11.48 5.44
C LEU A 279 -8.28 -10.13 4.73
N LEU A 280 -7.85 -9.06 5.38
CA LEU A 280 -7.55 -7.79 4.71
C LEU A 280 -6.06 -7.55 4.90
N PHE A 281 -5.30 -7.89 3.86
CA PHE A 281 -3.99 -7.34 3.58
C PHE A 281 -4.16 -5.89 3.12
N TRP A 282 -3.46 -4.97 3.76
CA TRP A 282 -2.72 -3.84 3.17
C TRP A 282 -1.61 -3.45 4.15
#